data_AF-A0A506Y306-F1
#
_entry.id   AF-A0A506Y306-F1
#
_cell.length_a   1.000
_cell.length_b   1.000
_cell.length_c   1.000
_cell.angle_alpha   90.00
_cell.angle_beta   90.00
_cell.angle_gamma   90.00
#
_symmetry.space_group_name_H-M   'P 1'
#
loop_
_entity.id
_entity.type
_entity.pdbx_description
1 polymer ?
#
loop_
_entity_poly.entity_id
_entity_poly.type
_entity_poly.pdbx_seq_one_letter_code
_entity_poly.pdbx_strand_id
1 'polypeptide(L)'
;MSCIRFNTPAQRAQLARMAPSMKTAEEIADEHPAPPVTESKIRRLRVLAESPVGKIRESVASSYHTPADVIEKLKKDPDASVRAVLARNETTPCDVLRDLADDESATVRGWVAVNYFVPDDVMQKLADDEDDTVRRLVAWRASLAEEAAQLETQTA
;
A
#
# COMPACT_ATOMS: atom_id res chain seq x y z
N MET A 1 -27.68 -31.71 -13.82
CA MET A 1 -28.92 -30.90 -13.77
C MET A 1 -28.79 -29.94 -12.61
N SER A 2 -28.64 -28.64 -12.89
CA SER A 2 -28.46 -27.60 -11.87
C SER A 2 -29.80 -27.28 -11.22
N CYS A 3 -29.91 -27.51 -9.91
CA CYS A 3 -31.11 -27.18 -9.13
C CYS A 3 -31.10 -25.69 -8.80
N ILE A 4 -31.69 -24.85 -9.67
CA ILE A 4 -31.97 -23.46 -9.33
C ILE A 4 -33.01 -23.45 -8.20
N ARG A 5 -32.58 -23.10 -6.99
CA ARG A 5 -33.43 -23.05 -5.81
C ARG A 5 -34.20 -21.72 -5.82
N PHE A 6 -35.45 -21.74 -6.27
CA PHE A 6 -36.32 -20.58 -6.19
C PHE A 6 -36.83 -20.41 -4.75
N ASN A 7 -36.19 -19.53 -3.97
CA ASN A 7 -36.72 -19.13 -2.68
C ASN A 7 -38.05 -18.39 -2.86
N THR A 8 -39.03 -18.67 -2.00
CA THR A 8 -40.30 -17.93 -1.97
C THR A 8 -40.07 -16.48 -1.52
N PRO A 9 -41.00 -15.53 -1.80
CA PRO A 9 -40.90 -14.16 -1.28
C PRO A 9 -40.74 -14.10 0.24
N ALA A 10 -41.43 -14.97 0.98
CA ALA A 10 -41.30 -15.07 2.43
C ALA A 10 -39.91 -15.55 2.88
N GLN A 11 -39.34 -16.55 2.18
CA GLN A 11 -37.98 -17.01 2.44
C GLN A 11 -36.93 -15.94 2.13
N ARG A 12 -37.12 -15.15 1.06
CA ARG A 12 -36.25 -14.00 0.76
C ARG A 12 -36.33 -12.91 1.82
N ALA A 13 -37.52 -12.58 2.30
CA ALA A 13 -37.71 -11.61 3.37
C ALA A 13 -37.10 -12.10 4.71
N GLN A 14 -37.22 -13.39 5.00
CA GLN A 14 -36.58 -14.00 6.17
C GLN A 14 -35.05 -13.95 6.06
N LEU A 15 -34.47 -14.30 4.91
CA LEU A 15 -33.03 -14.21 4.66
C LEU A 15 -32.52 -12.76 4.76
N ALA A 16 -33.28 -11.77 4.28
CA ALA A 16 -32.91 -10.36 4.41
C ALA A 16 -32.93 -9.89 5.88
N ARG A 17 -33.89 -10.34 6.69
CA ARG A 17 -33.94 -10.03 8.14
C ARG A 17 -32.83 -10.71 8.94
N MET A 18 -32.39 -11.88 8.49
CA MET A 18 -31.31 -12.65 9.10
C MET A 18 -29.95 -12.33 8.46
N ALA A 19 -29.90 -11.43 7.48
CA ALA A 19 -28.65 -11.04 6.85
C ALA A 19 -27.74 -10.44 7.93
N PRO A 20 -26.49 -10.90 8.04
CA PRO A 20 -25.56 -10.32 8.99
C PRO A 20 -25.41 -8.83 8.68
N SER A 21 -25.60 -7.99 9.69
CA SER A 21 -25.16 -6.59 9.61
C SER A 21 -23.65 -6.59 9.58
N MET A 22 -23.07 -6.42 8.40
CA MET A 22 -21.63 -6.19 8.26
C MET A 22 -21.34 -4.85 8.93
N LYS A 23 -20.71 -4.89 10.11
CA LYS A 23 -20.21 -3.68 10.75
C LYS A 23 -19.18 -3.03 9.83
N THR A 24 -19.20 -1.71 9.80
CA THR A 24 -18.18 -0.90 9.12
C THR A 24 -16.83 -1.09 9.83
N ALA A 25 -15.75 -0.74 9.13
CA ALA A 25 -14.41 -0.78 9.74
C ALA A 25 -14.31 0.15 10.95
N GLU A 26 -15.03 1.27 10.94
CA GLU A 26 -15.11 2.27 12.01
C GLU A 26 -15.80 1.67 13.26
N GLU A 27 -16.96 1.04 13.08
CA GLU A 27 -17.68 0.38 14.19
C GLU A 27 -16.86 -0.74 14.83
N ILE A 28 -16.10 -1.51 14.03
CA ILE A 28 -15.19 -2.54 14.55
C ILE A 28 -14.03 -1.91 15.32
N ALA A 29 -13.47 -0.80 14.81
CA ALA A 29 -12.38 -0.10 15.46
C ALA A 29 -12.79 0.52 16.81
N ASP A 30 -14.04 1.01 16.92
CA ASP A 30 -14.58 1.55 18.17
C ASP A 30 -14.83 0.45 19.22
N GLU A 31 -15.31 -0.72 18.79
CA GLU A 31 -15.51 -1.87 19.68
C GLU A 31 -14.19 -2.52 20.11
N HIS A 32 -13.19 -2.47 19.24
CA HIS A 32 -11.89 -3.13 19.42
C HIS A 32 -10.73 -2.18 19.11
N PRO A 33 -10.53 -1.12 19.91
CA PRO A 33 -9.50 -0.14 19.64
C PRO A 33 -8.11 -0.76 19.75
N ALA A 34 -7.28 -0.50 18.73
CA ALA A 34 -5.88 -0.87 18.78
C ALA A 34 -5.16 -0.12 19.91
N PRO A 35 -4.17 -0.73 20.57
CA PRO A 35 -3.40 -0.05 21.61
C PRO A 35 -2.71 1.19 21.02
N PRO A 36 -2.66 2.31 21.76
CA PRO A 36 -2.07 3.54 21.25
C PRO A 36 -0.59 3.36 20.94
N VAL A 37 -0.12 4.09 19.94
CA VAL A 37 1.31 4.15 19.62
C VAL A 37 2.00 4.94 20.73
N THR A 38 2.74 4.22 21.58
CA THR A 38 3.48 4.82 22.70
C THR A 38 4.88 5.25 22.28
N GLU A 39 5.49 6.16 23.04
CA GLU A 39 6.90 6.55 22.84
C GLU A 39 7.85 5.35 22.91
N SER A 40 7.54 4.36 23.75
CA SER A 40 8.30 3.11 23.83
C SER A 40 8.30 2.34 22.50
N LYS A 41 7.18 2.34 21.77
CA LYS A 41 7.07 1.73 20.44
C LYS A 41 7.93 2.48 19.42
N ILE A 42 7.86 3.81 19.40
CA ILE A 42 8.67 4.65 18.50
C ILE A 42 10.17 4.47 18.78
N ARG A 43 10.56 4.50 20.06
CA ARG A 43 11.94 4.22 20.48
C ARG A 43 12.42 2.85 20.01
N ARG A 44 11.57 1.82 20.09
CA ARG A 44 11.90 0.48 19.60
C ARG A 44 12.14 0.47 18.09
N LEU A 45 11.31 1.17 17.30
CA LEU A 45 11.51 1.29 15.86
C LEU A 45 12.86 1.92 15.52
N ARG A 46 13.25 2.98 16.24
CA ARG A 46 14.59 3.59 16.09
C ARG A 46 15.72 2.59 16.36
N VAL A 47 15.62 1.81 17.44
CA VAL A 47 16.64 0.79 17.77
C VAL A 47 16.71 -0.31 16.71
N LEU A 48 15.55 -0.77 16.21
CA LEU A 48 15.49 -1.83 15.20
C LEU A 48 16.02 -1.36 13.84
N ALA A 49 15.88 -0.06 13.52
CA ALA A 49 16.44 0.53 12.30
C ALA A 49 17.98 0.49 12.27
N GLU A 50 18.64 0.37 13.42
CA GLU A 50 20.10 0.24 13.52
C GLU A 50 20.58 -1.22 13.45
N SER A 51 19.67 -2.18 13.30
CA SER A 51 20.03 -3.59 13.32
C SER A 51 20.99 -3.93 12.17
N PRO A 52 22.05 -4.72 12.39
CA PRO A 52 22.92 -5.20 11.31
C PRO A 52 22.16 -6.11 10.33
N VAL A 53 21.04 -6.70 10.76
CA VAL A 53 20.23 -7.62 9.96
C VAL A 53 19.26 -6.84 9.08
N GLY A 54 19.44 -6.88 7.76
CA GLY A 54 18.57 -6.20 6.78
C GLY A 54 17.09 -6.54 6.94
N LYS A 55 16.76 -7.80 7.20
CA LYS A 55 15.38 -8.25 7.46
C LYS A 55 14.71 -7.56 8.66
N ILE A 56 15.47 -7.19 9.68
CA ILE A 56 14.93 -6.45 10.82
C ILE A 56 14.65 -5.00 10.38
N ARG A 57 15.55 -4.38 9.59
CA ARG A 57 15.32 -3.04 9.04
C ARG A 57 14.15 -3.00 8.06
N GLU A 58 13.96 -4.04 7.24
CA GLU A 58 12.76 -4.21 6.39
C GLU A 58 11.47 -4.18 7.22
N SER A 59 11.45 -4.82 8.39
CA SER A 59 10.28 -4.81 9.27
C SER A 59 9.96 -3.43 9.84
N VAL A 60 10.98 -2.56 9.96
CA VAL A 60 10.79 -1.16 10.33
C VAL A 60 10.28 -0.38 9.11
N ALA A 61 10.87 -0.60 7.92
CA ALA A 61 10.43 0.06 6.69
C ALA A 61 8.97 -0.23 6.34
N SER A 62 8.44 -1.42 6.67
CA SER A 62 7.04 -1.79 6.42
C SER A 62 6.05 -1.29 7.47
N SER A 63 6.51 -0.69 8.58
CA SER A 63 5.61 -0.25 9.65
C SER A 63 4.92 1.07 9.30
N TYR A 64 3.62 1.15 9.54
CA TYR A 64 2.81 2.38 9.42
C TYR A 64 3.13 3.45 10.48
N HIS A 65 3.97 3.13 11.47
CA HIS A 65 4.30 4.02 12.58
C HIS A 65 5.77 4.43 12.57
N THR A 66 6.46 4.21 11.47
CA THR A 66 7.86 4.58 11.34
C THR A 66 7.97 6.10 11.37
N PRO A 67 8.71 6.66 12.34
CA PRO A 67 8.81 8.11 12.46
C PRO A 67 9.67 8.67 11.31
N ALA A 68 9.44 9.94 10.97
CA ALA A 68 10.07 10.58 9.81
C ALA A 68 11.60 10.53 9.85
N ASP A 69 12.22 10.66 11.03
CA ASP A 69 13.67 10.56 11.20
C ASP A 69 14.22 9.19 10.79
N VAL A 70 13.46 8.12 11.02
CA VAL A 70 13.83 6.76 10.64
C VAL A 70 13.59 6.53 9.14
N ILE A 71 12.52 7.07 8.57
CA ILE A 71 12.26 7.01 7.12
C ILE A 71 13.42 7.65 6.35
N GLU A 72 13.85 8.85 6.77
CA GLU A 72 14.98 9.58 6.18
C GLU A 72 16.30 8.80 6.23
N LYS A 73 16.45 7.93 7.23
CA LYS A 73 17.59 7.03 7.32
C LYS A 73 17.43 5.82 6.40
N LEU A 74 16.28 5.17 6.44
CA LEU A 74 16.01 3.94 5.68
C LEU A 74 15.97 4.18 4.17
N LYS A 75 15.65 5.39 3.70
CA LYS A 75 15.74 5.71 2.26
C LYS A 75 17.18 5.64 1.72
N LYS A 76 18.19 5.77 2.60
CA LYS A 76 19.61 5.66 2.28
C LYS A 76 20.21 4.33 2.76
N ASP A 77 19.38 3.35 3.09
CA ASP A 77 19.85 2.06 3.57
C ASP A 77 20.70 1.38 2.49
N PRO A 78 21.85 0.77 2.84
CA PRO A 78 22.68 0.06 1.86
C PRO A 78 21.97 -1.15 1.24
N ASP A 79 20.96 -1.72 1.90
CA ASP A 79 20.18 -2.84 1.38
C ASP A 79 19.01 -2.33 0.52
N ALA A 80 19.09 -2.58 -0.79
CA ALA A 80 18.01 -2.25 -1.73
C ALA A 80 16.67 -2.89 -1.36
N SER A 81 16.66 -4.03 -0.65
CA SER A 81 15.43 -4.67 -0.17
C SER A 81 14.72 -3.81 0.86
N VAL A 82 15.47 -3.15 1.75
CA VAL A 82 14.93 -2.23 2.76
C VAL A 82 14.34 -1.00 2.07
N ARG A 83 15.07 -0.42 1.10
CA ARG A 83 14.59 0.73 0.30
C ARG A 83 13.34 0.39 -0.51
N ALA A 84 13.28 -0.81 -1.08
CA ALA A 84 12.13 -1.32 -1.82
C ALA A 84 10.89 -1.50 -0.92
N VAL A 85 11.07 -2.03 0.29
CA VAL A 85 9.97 -2.13 1.27
C VAL A 85 9.48 -0.74 1.69
N LEU A 86 10.38 0.23 1.84
CA LEU A 86 10.01 1.62 2.11
C LEU A 86 9.23 2.24 0.94
N ALA A 87 9.68 2.02 -0.30
CA ALA A 87 8.97 2.48 -1.50
C ALA A 87 7.56 1.90 -1.62
N ARG A 88 7.33 0.68 -1.16
CA ARG A 88 6.00 0.03 -1.14
C ARG A 88 5.09 0.53 -0.01
N ASN A 89 5.64 1.13 1.04
CA ASN A 89 4.85 1.54 2.20
C ASN A 89 3.98 2.76 1.87
N GLU A 90 2.68 2.64 2.14
CA GLU A 90 1.66 3.67 1.91
C GLU A 90 1.84 4.92 2.77
N THR A 91 2.52 4.79 3.91
CA THR A 91 2.82 5.92 4.81
C THR A 91 4.09 6.67 4.44
N THR A 92 4.81 6.23 3.39
CA THR A 92 6.02 6.90 2.93
C THR A 92 5.66 8.27 2.34
N PRO A 93 6.26 9.37 2.84
CA PRO A 93 5.99 10.70 2.33
C PRO A 93 6.35 10.84 0.85
N CYS A 94 5.60 11.67 0.13
CA CYS A 94 5.80 11.88 -1.31
C CYS A 94 7.22 12.37 -1.66
N ASP A 95 7.84 13.20 -0.81
CA ASP A 95 9.22 13.66 -1.02
C ASP A 95 10.24 12.52 -0.94
N VAL A 96 9.98 11.52 -0.09
CA VAL A 96 10.81 10.32 -0.02
C VAL A 96 10.57 9.42 -1.23
N LEU A 97 9.34 9.33 -1.74
CA LEU A 97 9.06 8.62 -2.99
C LEU A 97 9.73 9.27 -4.19
N ARG A 98 9.83 10.61 -4.24
CA ARG A 98 10.62 11.33 -5.25
C ARG A 98 12.09 10.94 -5.21
N ASP A 99 12.68 10.92 -4.02
CA ASP A 99 14.08 10.49 -3.84
C ASP A 99 14.28 9.02 -4.28
N LEU A 100 13.35 8.13 -3.93
CA LEU A 100 13.43 6.69 -4.28
C LEU A 100 13.15 6.42 -5.77
N ALA A 101 12.55 7.36 -6.50
CA ALA A 101 12.41 7.27 -7.94
C ALA A 101 13.76 7.45 -8.68
N ASP A 102 14.77 8.02 -8.01
CA ASP A 102 16.15 8.15 -8.49
C ASP A 102 17.06 7.03 -7.99
N ASP A 103 16.51 6.00 -7.33
CA ASP A 103 17.30 4.91 -6.76
C ASP A 103 18.05 4.14 -7.86
N GLU A 104 19.28 3.72 -7.57
CA GLU A 104 20.10 2.89 -8.48
C GLU A 104 19.43 1.53 -8.81
N SER A 105 18.59 1.02 -7.93
CA SER A 105 17.93 -0.27 -8.08
C SER A 105 16.60 -0.12 -8.81
N ALA A 106 16.51 -0.71 -10.01
CA ALA A 106 15.26 -0.81 -10.77
C ALA A 106 14.12 -1.48 -9.95
N THR A 107 14.44 -2.40 -9.05
CA THR A 107 13.46 -3.00 -8.12
C THR A 107 12.82 -1.95 -7.21
N VAL A 108 13.63 -1.03 -6.66
CA VAL A 108 13.14 0.05 -5.79
C VAL A 108 12.26 1.00 -6.60
N ARG A 109 12.73 1.45 -7.77
CA ARG A 109 11.96 2.32 -8.68
C ARG A 109 10.65 1.68 -9.13
N GLY A 110 10.66 0.37 -9.39
CA GLY A 110 9.46 -0.40 -9.70
C GLY A 110 8.45 -0.44 -8.54
N TRP A 111 8.90 -0.55 -7.29
CA TRP A 111 7.99 -0.44 -6.13
C TRP A 111 7.43 0.97 -5.96
N VAL A 112 8.19 2.01 -6.31
CA VAL A 112 7.66 3.39 -6.36
C VAL A 112 6.53 3.50 -7.40
N ALA A 113 6.70 2.94 -8.61
CA ALA A 113 5.67 2.94 -9.65
C ALA A 113 4.36 2.25 -9.21
N VAL A 114 4.46 1.23 -8.35
CA VAL A 114 3.32 0.44 -7.86
C VAL A 114 2.68 1.07 -6.61
N ASN A 115 3.37 1.99 -5.91
CA ASN A 115 2.82 2.63 -4.73
C ASN A 115 1.58 3.46 -5.09
N TYR A 116 0.49 3.31 -4.34
CA TYR A 116 -0.77 3.99 -4.62
C TYR A 116 -0.66 5.52 -4.48
N PHE A 117 0.19 6.01 -3.57
CA PHE A 117 0.36 7.43 -3.25
C PHE A 117 1.55 8.08 -3.97
N VAL A 118 2.11 7.42 -4.99
CA VAL A 118 3.17 8.01 -5.80
C VAL A 118 2.65 9.25 -6.54
N PRO A 119 3.37 10.39 -6.48
CA PRO A 119 3.00 11.61 -7.18
C PRO A 119 3.03 11.49 -8.71
N ASP A 120 2.22 12.29 -9.40
CA ASP A 120 2.13 12.29 -10.87
C ASP A 120 3.47 12.68 -11.54
N ASP A 121 4.22 13.62 -10.96
CA ASP A 121 5.55 14.02 -11.45
C ASP A 121 6.53 12.84 -11.44
N VAL A 122 6.43 11.98 -10.42
CA VAL A 122 7.24 10.76 -10.31
C VAL A 122 6.78 9.71 -11.34
N MET A 123 5.48 9.55 -11.54
CA MET A 123 4.95 8.62 -12.56
C MET A 123 5.38 8.99 -13.97
N GLN A 124 5.37 10.29 -14.32
CA GLN A 124 5.85 10.78 -15.61
C GLN A 124 7.33 10.47 -15.80
N LYS A 125 8.14 10.68 -14.76
CA LYS A 125 9.56 10.34 -14.78
C LYS A 125 9.81 8.84 -14.99
N LEU A 126 9.08 7.99 -14.26
CA LEU A 126 9.24 6.53 -14.34
C LEU A 126 8.70 5.95 -15.66
N ALA A 127 7.86 6.69 -16.41
CA ALA A 127 7.44 6.29 -17.75
C ALA A 127 8.61 6.23 -18.75
N ASP A 128 9.62 7.09 -18.54
CA ASP A 128 10.85 7.17 -19.33
C ASP A 128 12.04 6.47 -18.65
N ASP A 129 11.79 5.61 -17.65
CA ASP A 129 12.84 4.88 -16.92
C ASP A 129 13.70 4.03 -17.86
N GLU A 130 14.99 3.86 -17.55
CA GLU A 130 15.90 3.00 -18.31
C GLU A 130 15.48 1.52 -18.28
N ASP A 131 14.87 1.07 -17.19
CA ASP A 131 14.47 -0.32 -16.98
C ASP A 131 13.09 -0.63 -17.60
N ASP A 132 13.04 -1.68 -18.42
CA ASP A 132 11.82 -2.08 -19.11
C ASP A 132 10.70 -2.54 -18.16
N THR A 133 11.06 -3.17 -17.05
CA THR A 133 10.08 -3.62 -16.06
C THR A 133 9.40 -2.42 -15.40
N VAL A 134 10.16 -1.38 -15.07
CA VAL A 134 9.62 -0.15 -14.49
C VAL A 134 8.65 0.53 -15.46
N ARG A 135 9.04 0.73 -16.72
CA ARG A 135 8.16 1.32 -17.75
C ARG A 135 6.88 0.51 -17.93
N ARG A 136 6.97 -0.83 -17.94
CA ARG A 136 5.80 -1.72 -18.02
C ARG A 136 4.88 -1.61 -16.80
N LEU A 137 5.42 -1.44 -15.61
CA LEU A 137 4.61 -1.23 -14.39
C LEU A 137 3.85 0.09 -14.44
N VAL A 138 4.50 1.16 -14.93
CA VAL A 138 3.86 2.46 -15.15
C VAL A 138 2.71 2.35 -16.17
N ALA A 139 2.97 1.73 -17.32
CA ALA A 139 1.97 1.53 -18.36
C ALA A 139 0.78 0.68 -17.87
N TRP A 140 1.05 -0.38 -17.10
CA TRP A 140 0.00 -1.19 -16.47
C TRP A 140 -0.84 -0.38 -15.47
N ARG A 141 -0.21 0.47 -14.65
CA ARG A 141 -0.95 1.33 -13.72
C ARG A 141 -1.83 2.35 -14.46
N ALA A 142 -1.34 2.88 -15.59
CA ALA A 142 -2.13 3.75 -16.46
C ALA A 142 -3.34 3.02 -17.07
N SER A 143 -3.17 1.78 -17.55
CA SER A 143 -4.29 1.01 -18.11
C SER A 143 -5.38 0.72 -17.08
N LEU A 144 -5.01 0.46 -15.82
CA LEU A 144 -5.99 0.30 -14.74
C LEU A 144 -6.80 1.56 -14.47
N ALA A 145 -6.16 2.74 -14.55
CA ALA A 145 -6.86 4.01 -14.40
C ALA A 145 -7.84 4.28 -15.54
N GLU A 146 -7.48 3.93 -16.77
CA GLU A 146 -8.36 4.00 -17.94
C GLU A 146 -9.55 3.04 -17.83
N GLU A 147 -9.31 1.79 -17.43
CA GLU A 147 -10.37 0.79 -17.21
C GLU A 147 -11.37 1.25 -16.13
N ALA A 148 -10.87 1.82 -15.03
CA ALA A 148 -11.73 2.36 -13.97
C ALA A 148 -12.61 3.51 -14.48
N ALA A 149 -12.04 4.45 -15.24
CA ALA A 149 -12.79 5.58 -15.80
C ALA A 149 -13.88 5.14 -16.78
N GLN A 150 -13.64 4.08 -17.56
CA GLN A 150 -14.61 3.51 -18.50
C GLN A 150 -15.79 2.82 -17.78
N LEU A 151 -15.55 2.15 -16.65
CA LEU A 151 -16.60 1.52 -15.85
C LEU A 151 -17.54 2.57 -15.20
N GLU A 152 -16.99 3.70 -14.76
CA GLU A 152 -17.76 4.81 -14.20
C GLU A 152 -18.66 5.47 -15.26
N THR A 153 -18.22 5.56 -16.52
CA THR A 153 -19.04 6.12 -17.61
C THR A 153 -20.13 5.16 -18.12
N GLN A 154 -20.02 3.86 -17.86
CA GLN A 154 -21.02 2.86 -18.25
C GLN A 154 -22.13 2.66 -17.19
N THR A 155 -21.91 3.13 -15.96
CA THR A 155 -22.85 3.01 -14.85
C THR A 155 -23.67 4.28 -14.59
N ALA A 156 -23.39 5.36 -15.32
CA ALA A 156 -24.13 6.62 -15.34
C ALA A 156 -25.11 6.68 -16.53
#